data_AF-A0A7L2IJA5-F1
#
_entry.id   AF-A0A7L2IJA5-F1
#
_cell.length_a   1.000
_cell.length_b   1.000
_cell.length_c   1.000
_cell.angle_alpha   90.00
_cell.angle_beta   90.00
_cell.angle_gamma   90.00
#
_symmetry.space_group_name_H-M   'P 1'
#
loop_
_entity.id
_entity.type
_entity.pdbx_description
1 polymer ?
#
loop_
_entity_poly.entity_id
_entity_poly.type
_entity_poly.pdbx_seq_one_letter_code
_entity_poly.pdbx_strand_id
1 'polypeptide(L)'
;VARMATENHCDFPVPPIGGGGGGLGGPAGPCRRCSSAPPPGAVPGKWVRLNVGGTCFLTTRQTLCRDPKSFLFRLCQADPDLDSDKDETGAYLIDRDPTYFGPVLNYLRHGKLVINKDLAEEGVLEEAEFYNITSLIKLVKDKIRERDSKICQVPVKHVYRVLQCQEEELTQMVSTMSDGWKFEQV
;
A
#
# COMPACT_ATOMS: atom_id res chain seq x y z
N VAL A 1 -25.35 -42.87 15.03
CA VAL A 1 -25.99 -41.55 14.79
C VAL A 1 -24.85 -40.64 14.40
N ALA A 2 -24.72 -40.28 13.13
CA ALA A 2 -23.50 -39.63 12.67
C ALA A 2 -23.57 -38.11 12.85
N ARG A 3 -22.55 -37.52 13.48
CA ARG A 3 -22.32 -36.07 13.51
C ARG A 3 -21.26 -35.71 12.48
N MET A 4 -21.50 -34.64 11.74
CA MET A 4 -20.63 -34.20 10.65
C MET A 4 -20.38 -32.71 10.75
N ALA A 5 -19.20 -32.27 10.33
CA ALA A 5 -18.78 -30.87 10.32
C ALA A 5 -18.17 -30.48 8.97
N THR A 6 -18.04 -29.19 8.75
CA THR A 6 -17.33 -28.61 7.60
C THR A 6 -16.03 -27.99 8.12
N GLU A 7 -14.85 -28.41 7.64
CA GLU A 7 -13.57 -27.87 8.11
C GLU A 7 -12.65 -27.44 6.96
N ASN A 8 -12.20 -26.18 7.02
CA ASN A 8 -10.94 -25.73 6.43
C ASN A 8 -10.03 -25.23 7.55
N HIS A 9 -8.90 -25.89 7.70
CA HIS A 9 -7.92 -25.69 8.77
C HIS A 9 -6.99 -24.51 8.42
N CYS A 10 -6.89 -23.53 9.31
CA CYS A 10 -5.89 -22.46 9.24
C CYS A 10 -5.23 -22.33 10.62
N ASP A 11 -3.99 -22.79 10.73
CA ASP A 11 -3.14 -22.62 11.90
C ASP A 11 -2.69 -21.14 11.96
N PHE A 12 -2.94 -20.45 13.07
CA PHE A 12 -2.54 -19.06 13.28
C PHE A 12 -1.48 -18.97 14.38
N PRO A 13 -0.28 -18.43 14.10
CA PRO A 13 0.64 -18.03 15.14
C PRO A 13 0.21 -16.68 15.73
N VAL A 14 0.19 -16.60 17.05
CA VAL A 14 -0.06 -15.39 17.85
C VAL A 14 1.24 -14.57 17.92
N PRO A 15 1.25 -13.25 17.65
CA PRO A 15 2.44 -12.44 17.89
C PRO A 15 2.56 -12.07 19.39
N PRO A 16 3.78 -11.97 19.95
CA PRO A 16 3.97 -11.55 21.31
C PRO A 16 3.77 -10.03 21.47
N ILE A 17 3.13 -9.65 22.57
CA ILE A 17 3.02 -8.28 23.06
C ILE A 17 4.33 -7.97 23.80
N GLY A 18 5.14 -7.06 23.24
CA GLY A 18 6.36 -6.57 23.86
C GLY A 18 6.33 -5.05 24.03
N GLY A 19 6.13 -4.59 25.26
CA GLY A 19 6.29 -3.20 25.63
C GLY A 19 7.73 -2.84 26.01
N GLY A 20 8.04 -1.54 25.99
CA GLY A 20 9.19 -0.98 26.72
C GLY A 20 10.00 0.09 25.98
N GLY A 21 9.76 1.35 26.35
CA GLY A 21 10.80 2.24 26.88
C GLY A 21 11.77 2.98 25.94
N GLY A 22 11.64 4.31 25.94
CA GLY A 22 12.76 5.24 26.17
C GLY A 22 13.61 5.69 24.96
N GLY A 23 13.82 7.01 24.84
CA GLY A 23 14.87 7.55 23.97
C GLY A 23 14.69 9.02 23.60
N LEU A 24 15.16 9.90 24.47
CA LEU A 24 15.26 11.35 24.27
C LEU A 24 16.37 11.71 23.27
N GLY A 25 16.17 12.79 22.50
CA GLY A 25 17.22 13.78 22.24
C GLY A 25 17.87 13.80 20.85
N GLY A 26 17.80 14.97 20.18
CA GLY A 26 18.73 15.35 19.12
C GLY A 26 18.15 16.36 18.12
N PRO A 27 18.77 17.54 17.92
CA PRO A 27 18.17 18.66 17.19
C PRO A 27 18.18 18.45 15.67
N ALA A 28 17.21 19.09 15.02
CA ALA A 28 17.15 19.30 13.58
C ALA A 28 18.45 19.99 13.09
N GLY A 29 19.37 19.19 12.54
CA GLY A 29 20.50 19.68 11.77
C GLY A 29 20.10 19.96 10.32
N PRO A 30 20.72 20.93 9.64
CA PRO A 30 20.41 21.26 8.26
C PRO A 30 20.71 20.06 7.34
N CYS A 31 19.80 19.81 6.40
CA CYS A 31 19.83 18.70 5.45
C CYS A 31 21.15 18.64 4.65
N ARG A 32 22.13 17.84 5.10
CA ARG A 32 23.47 17.72 4.49
C ARG A 32 23.57 16.72 3.34
N ARG A 33 22.51 16.52 2.53
CA ARG A 33 22.61 15.62 1.36
C ARG A 33 21.89 16.14 0.13
N CYS A 34 22.23 17.35 -0.29
CA CYS A 34 21.79 17.94 -1.56
C CYS A 34 22.70 17.54 -2.75
N SER A 35 23.18 16.30 -2.80
CA SER A 35 24.16 15.84 -3.80
C SER A 35 23.57 14.91 -4.85
N SER A 36 22.29 15.06 -5.21
CA SER A 36 21.76 14.46 -6.44
C SER A 36 21.96 15.44 -7.61
N ALA A 37 23.23 15.70 -7.92
CA ALA A 37 23.57 16.45 -9.13
C ALA A 37 23.03 15.68 -10.35
N PRO A 38 22.44 16.37 -11.34
CA PRO A 38 22.02 15.71 -12.57
C PRO A 38 23.23 15.04 -13.24
N PRO A 39 23.03 13.90 -13.94
CA PRO A 39 24.12 13.21 -14.61
C PRO A 39 24.81 14.16 -15.62
N PRO A 40 26.16 14.10 -15.73
CA PRO A 40 26.89 14.94 -16.67
C PRO A 40 26.41 14.64 -18.10
N GLY A 41 25.85 15.65 -18.78
CA GLY A 41 25.21 15.52 -20.10
C GLY A 41 23.67 15.68 -20.10
N ALA A 42 23.07 15.99 -18.96
CA ALA A 42 21.65 16.31 -18.86
C ALA A 42 21.28 17.57 -19.68
N VAL A 43 20.36 17.41 -20.63
CA VAL A 43 19.77 18.56 -21.35
C VAL A 43 19.09 19.53 -20.36
N PRO A 44 19.31 20.86 -20.49
CA PRO A 44 18.68 21.85 -19.62
C PRO A 44 17.16 21.70 -19.67
N GLY A 45 16.51 21.60 -18.50
CA GLY A 45 15.04 21.56 -18.39
C GLY A 45 14.39 20.17 -18.38
N LYS A 46 15.12 19.07 -18.69
CA LYS A 46 14.55 17.70 -18.61
C LYS A 46 14.44 17.19 -17.19
N TRP A 47 15.46 17.44 -16.37
CA TRP A 47 15.51 16.98 -14.99
C TRP A 47 14.90 18.02 -14.05
N VAL A 48 14.16 17.53 -13.07
CA VAL A 48 13.45 18.34 -12.07
C VAL A 48 13.83 17.80 -10.69
N ARG A 49 14.23 18.72 -9.82
CA ARG A 49 14.50 18.44 -8.40
C ARG A 49 13.29 18.85 -7.59
N LEU A 50 12.87 17.97 -6.68
CA LEU A 50 11.77 18.21 -5.75
C LEU A 50 12.34 18.06 -4.34
N ASN A 51 12.11 19.03 -3.47
CA ASN A 51 12.44 18.95 -2.06
C ASN A 51 11.13 18.77 -1.27
N VAL A 52 10.85 17.53 -0.86
CA VAL A 52 9.62 17.15 -0.17
C VAL A 52 9.92 17.02 1.31
N GLY A 53 9.42 17.94 2.13
CA GLY A 53 9.62 17.94 3.60
C GLY A 53 11.09 17.86 4.03
N GLY A 54 12.01 18.41 3.23
CA GLY A 54 13.45 18.37 3.47
C GLY A 54 14.21 17.25 2.75
N THR A 55 13.53 16.30 2.11
CA THR A 55 14.18 15.23 1.31
C THR A 55 14.14 15.54 -0.17
N CYS A 56 15.32 15.50 -0.80
CA CYS A 56 15.46 15.76 -2.24
C CYS A 56 15.19 14.51 -3.09
N PHE A 57 14.23 14.64 -4.02
CA PHE A 57 13.94 13.70 -5.09
C PHE A 57 14.39 14.28 -6.42
N LEU A 58 14.95 13.42 -7.27
CA LEU A 58 15.31 13.75 -8.65
C LEU A 58 14.44 12.94 -9.60
N THR A 59 13.80 13.64 -10.54
CA THR A 59 12.94 13.02 -11.55
C THR A 59 13.02 13.80 -12.86
N THR A 60 12.27 13.36 -13.87
CA THR A 60 12.15 14.08 -15.14
C THR A 60 10.82 14.81 -15.22
N ARG A 61 10.81 15.93 -15.95
CA ARG A 61 9.61 16.73 -16.21
C ARG A 61 8.49 15.86 -16.83
N GLN A 62 8.87 14.98 -17.77
CA GLN A 62 7.98 14.00 -18.40
C GLN A 62 7.24 13.10 -17.39
N THR A 63 7.90 12.67 -16.31
CA THR A 63 7.26 11.88 -15.25
C THR A 63 6.13 12.65 -14.58
N LEU A 64 6.34 13.94 -14.31
CA LEU A 64 5.33 14.81 -13.67
C LEU A 64 4.17 15.13 -14.62
N CYS A 65 4.41 15.15 -15.93
CA CYS A 65 3.37 15.39 -16.94
C CYS A 65 2.40 14.20 -17.13
N ARG A 66 2.57 13.08 -16.43
CA ARG A 66 1.81 11.85 -16.70
C ARG A 66 0.33 11.96 -16.36
N ASP A 67 -0.04 12.73 -15.35
CA ASP A 67 -1.43 13.00 -15.00
C ASP A 67 -1.73 14.51 -15.06
N PRO A 68 -2.47 14.99 -16.08
CA PRO A 68 -2.81 16.40 -16.23
C PRO A 68 -3.62 17.01 -15.10
N LYS A 69 -4.33 16.20 -14.30
CA LYS A 69 -5.15 16.67 -13.18
C LYS A 69 -4.35 16.78 -11.88
N SER A 70 -3.14 16.24 -11.86
CA SER A 70 -2.31 16.22 -10.66
C SER A 70 -1.75 17.61 -10.35
N PHE A 71 -1.54 17.90 -9.07
CA PHE A 71 -0.78 19.08 -8.61
C PHE A 71 0.60 19.14 -9.28
N LEU A 72 1.23 17.97 -9.44
CA LEU A 72 2.55 17.81 -10.03
C LEU A 72 2.60 18.19 -11.52
N PHE A 73 1.45 18.26 -12.20
CA PHE A 73 1.38 18.73 -13.57
C PHE A 73 1.77 20.21 -13.71
N ARG A 74 1.49 21.04 -12.70
CA ARG A 74 1.88 22.46 -12.72
C ARG A 74 3.40 22.62 -12.74
N LEU A 75 4.10 21.74 -12.04
CA LEU A 75 5.57 21.64 -12.06
C LEU A 75 6.10 21.24 -13.44
N CYS A 76 5.37 20.38 -14.16
CA CYS A 76 5.71 20.02 -15.54
C CYS A 76 5.66 21.24 -16.47
N GLN A 77 4.60 22.07 -16.37
CA GLN A 77 4.36 23.23 -17.22
C GLN A 77 5.32 24.41 -16.98
N ALA A 78 6.23 24.30 -16.00
CA ALA A 78 7.11 25.39 -15.58
C ALA A 78 6.31 26.65 -15.24
N ASP A 79 5.23 26.45 -14.49
CA ASP A 79 4.32 27.52 -14.07
C ASP A 79 5.10 28.64 -13.33
N PRO A 80 5.07 29.89 -13.83
CA PRO A 80 5.76 31.04 -13.20
C PRO A 80 5.31 31.28 -11.75
N ASP A 81 4.08 30.89 -11.40
CA ASP A 81 3.56 31.05 -10.04
C ASP A 81 4.28 30.14 -9.01
N LEU A 82 5.03 29.14 -9.47
CA LEU A 82 5.82 28.23 -8.62
C LEU A 82 7.28 28.66 -8.48
N ASP A 83 7.67 29.82 -9.02
CA ASP A 83 9.03 30.34 -8.90
C ASP A 83 9.36 30.81 -7.48
N SER A 84 8.36 31.21 -6.68
CA SER A 84 8.54 31.51 -5.26
C SER A 84 8.85 30.28 -4.41
N ASP A 85 8.49 29.09 -4.90
CA ASP A 85 8.60 27.82 -4.18
C ASP A 85 9.86 27.05 -4.59
N LYS A 86 10.88 27.73 -5.14
CA LYS A 86 12.17 27.12 -5.48
C LYS A 86 13.25 27.52 -4.49
N ASP A 87 14.09 26.56 -4.12
CA ASP A 87 15.30 26.85 -3.36
C ASP A 87 16.45 27.38 -4.23
N GLU A 88 17.56 27.80 -3.60
CA GLU A 88 18.78 28.27 -4.27
C GLU A 88 19.38 27.24 -5.25
N THR A 89 19.03 25.97 -5.09
CA THR A 89 19.49 24.87 -5.95
C THR A 89 18.54 24.60 -7.13
N GLY A 90 17.44 25.34 -7.23
CA GLY A 90 16.39 25.18 -8.22
C GLY A 90 15.46 23.99 -7.97
N ALA A 91 15.42 23.45 -6.75
CA ALA A 91 14.49 22.40 -6.36
C ALA A 91 13.16 23.00 -5.89
N TYR A 92 12.06 22.42 -6.36
CA TYR A 92 10.72 22.84 -5.93
C TYR A 92 10.42 22.32 -4.53
N LEU A 93 10.04 23.22 -3.63
CA LEU A 93 9.75 22.98 -2.23
C LEU A 93 8.31 22.50 -2.09
N ILE A 94 8.13 21.37 -1.41
CA ILE A 94 6.83 20.76 -1.14
C ILE A 94 6.78 20.44 0.35
N ASP A 95 5.86 21.09 1.07
CA ASP A 95 5.65 20.90 2.50
C ASP A 95 4.79 19.66 2.78
N ARG A 96 5.34 18.48 2.48
CA ARG A 96 4.70 17.16 2.67
C ARG A 96 5.69 16.14 3.18
N ASP A 97 5.18 15.00 3.68
CA ASP A 97 6.02 13.94 4.21
C ASP A 97 6.74 13.17 3.08
N PRO A 98 8.09 13.18 3.03
CA PRO A 98 8.84 12.46 2.00
C PRO A 98 8.71 10.94 2.09
N THR A 99 8.35 10.40 3.25
CA THR A 99 8.25 8.95 3.51
C THR A 99 7.21 8.31 2.60
N TYR A 100 6.08 8.98 2.40
CA TYR A 100 4.96 8.50 1.58
C TYR A 100 5.02 8.96 0.12
N PHE A 101 5.90 9.90 -0.21
CA PHE A 101 6.05 10.41 -1.57
C PHE A 101 6.69 9.41 -2.54
N GLY A 102 7.56 8.52 -2.04
CA GLY A 102 8.26 7.53 -2.87
C GLY A 102 7.33 6.66 -3.73
N PRO A 103 6.33 5.99 -3.15
CA PRO A 103 5.31 5.23 -3.90
C PRO A 103 4.57 6.06 -4.95
N VAL A 104 4.22 7.31 -4.64
CA VAL A 104 3.54 8.24 -5.55
C VAL A 104 4.41 8.55 -6.77
N LEU A 105 5.68 8.90 -6.54
CA LEU A 105 6.62 9.20 -7.60
C LEU A 105 6.89 7.97 -8.50
N ASN A 106 7.00 6.80 -7.90
CA ASN A 106 7.18 5.54 -8.62
C ASN A 106 5.96 5.19 -9.48
N TYR A 107 4.75 5.43 -8.97
CA TYR A 107 3.53 5.30 -9.76
C TYR A 107 3.57 6.18 -11.01
N LEU A 108 4.04 7.42 -10.91
CA LEU A 108 4.18 8.30 -12.06
C LEU A 108 5.28 7.84 -13.04
N ARG A 109 6.30 7.11 -12.58
CA ARG A 109 7.38 6.58 -13.43
C ARG A 109 6.94 5.40 -14.30
N HIS A 110 6.28 4.42 -13.70
CA HIS A 110 5.98 3.14 -14.36
C HIS A 110 4.51 2.71 -14.31
N GLY A 111 3.63 3.47 -13.65
CA GLY A 111 2.18 3.22 -13.60
C GLY A 111 1.76 2.06 -12.70
N LYS A 112 2.62 1.63 -11.76
CA LYS A 112 2.34 0.51 -10.84
C LYS A 112 2.44 0.98 -9.40
N LEU A 113 1.51 0.54 -8.56
CA LEU A 113 1.55 0.79 -7.11
C LEU A 113 2.53 -0.17 -6.44
N VAL A 114 3.59 0.38 -5.84
CA VAL A 114 4.58 -0.38 -5.08
C VAL A 114 4.74 0.28 -3.71
N ILE A 115 4.35 -0.43 -2.66
CA ILE A 115 4.43 0.01 -1.27
C ILE A 115 5.25 -1.02 -0.50
N ASN A 116 6.24 -0.56 0.26
CA ASN A 116 7.03 -1.42 1.14
C ASN A 116 6.16 -1.98 2.26
N LYS A 117 6.49 -3.16 2.79
CA LYS A 117 5.68 -3.83 3.83
C LYS A 117 5.54 -3.01 5.11
N ASP A 118 6.54 -2.19 5.42
CA ASP A 118 6.59 -1.40 6.65
C ASP A 118 5.94 -0.02 6.51
N LEU A 119 5.44 0.32 5.32
CA LEU A 119 4.85 1.62 5.04
C LEU A 119 3.32 1.54 5.07
N ALA A 120 2.70 2.34 5.93
CA ALA A 120 1.24 2.39 6.06
C ALA A 120 0.59 2.85 4.74
N GLU A 121 -0.37 2.07 4.24
CA GLU A 121 -1.07 2.40 3.00
C GLU A 121 -1.93 3.66 3.13
N GLU A 122 -2.41 3.94 4.34
CA GLU A 122 -3.23 5.11 4.67
C GLU A 122 -2.44 6.41 4.45
N GLY A 123 -1.15 6.46 4.80
CA GLY A 123 -0.31 7.63 4.52
C GLY A 123 -0.04 7.81 3.03
N VAL A 124 0.08 6.72 2.27
CA VAL A 124 0.18 6.80 0.79
C VAL A 124 -1.13 7.30 0.18
N LEU A 125 -2.27 6.97 0.78
CA LEU A 125 -3.58 7.45 0.34
C LEU A 125 -3.68 8.97 0.51
N GLU A 126 -3.32 9.50 1.67
CA GLU A 126 -3.31 10.95 1.96
C GLU A 126 -2.44 11.72 0.95
N GLU A 127 -1.25 11.22 0.63
CA GLU A 127 -0.40 11.84 -0.39
C GLU A 127 -1.03 11.74 -1.80
N ALA A 128 -1.61 10.60 -2.16
CA ALA A 128 -2.26 10.43 -3.46
C ALA A 128 -3.44 11.39 -3.65
N GLU A 129 -4.19 11.66 -2.57
CA GLU A 129 -5.27 12.65 -2.53
C GLU A 129 -4.74 14.08 -2.61
N PHE A 130 -3.67 14.41 -1.87
CA PHE A 130 -3.02 15.72 -1.95
C PHE A 130 -2.50 16.06 -3.36
N TYR A 131 -1.78 15.14 -4.00
CA TYR A 131 -1.30 15.36 -5.38
C TYR A 131 -2.40 15.20 -6.43
N ASN A 132 -3.63 14.82 -6.03
CA ASN A 132 -4.79 14.63 -6.88
C ASN A 132 -4.57 13.63 -8.04
N ILE A 133 -4.04 12.46 -7.72
CA ILE A 133 -3.79 11.39 -8.70
C ILE A 133 -4.90 10.35 -8.59
N THR A 134 -6.04 10.64 -9.23
CA THR A 134 -7.28 9.83 -9.13
C THR A 134 -7.10 8.33 -9.40
N SER A 135 -6.28 7.96 -10.38
CA SER A 135 -6.02 6.55 -10.68
C SER A 135 -5.21 5.86 -9.57
N LEU A 136 -4.30 6.57 -8.92
CA LEU A 136 -3.52 6.06 -7.78
C LEU A 136 -4.40 5.93 -6.53
N ILE A 137 -5.23 6.94 -6.24
CA ILE A 137 -6.18 6.93 -5.12
C ILE A 137 -7.03 5.66 -5.15
N LYS A 138 -7.56 5.29 -6.33
CA LYS A 138 -8.34 4.06 -6.51
C LYS A 138 -7.53 2.82 -6.17
N LEU A 139 -6.32 2.69 -6.71
CA LEU A 139 -5.46 1.53 -6.46
C LEU A 139 -5.08 1.36 -4.99
N VAL A 140 -4.83 2.47 -4.28
CA VAL A 140 -4.50 2.43 -2.85
C VAL A 140 -5.72 2.02 -2.03
N LYS A 141 -6.91 2.57 -2.33
CA LYS A 141 -8.17 2.17 -1.68
C LYS A 141 -8.47 0.67 -1.88
N ASP A 142 -8.27 0.16 -3.09
CA ASP A 142 -8.45 -1.27 -3.38
C ASP A 142 -7.46 -2.12 -2.58
N LYS A 143 -6.19 -1.69 -2.46
CA LYS A 143 -5.17 -2.39 -1.66
C LYS A 143 -5.50 -2.42 -0.16
N ILE A 144 -6.00 -1.31 0.40
CA ILE A 144 -6.44 -1.23 1.81
C ILE A 144 -7.61 -2.21 2.04
N ARG A 145 -8.62 -2.20 1.17
CA ARG A 145 -9.77 -3.11 1.26
C ARG A 145 -9.35 -4.58 1.16
N GLU A 146 -8.39 -4.91 0.30
CA GLU A 146 -7.86 -6.27 0.19
C GLU A 146 -7.13 -6.70 1.47
N ARG A 147 -6.33 -5.80 2.06
CA ARG A 147 -5.64 -6.02 3.34
C ARG A 147 -6.65 -6.26 4.46
N ASP A 148 -7.66 -5.41 4.58
CA ASP A 148 -8.71 -5.54 5.59
C ASP A 148 -9.55 -6.81 5.40
N SER A 149 -9.85 -7.19 4.16
CA SER A 149 -10.60 -8.43 3.87
C SER A 149 -9.82 -9.69 4.26
N LYS A 150 -8.49 -9.66 4.15
CA LYS A 150 -7.60 -10.76 4.58
C LYS A 150 -7.51 -10.85 6.11
N ILE A 151 -7.50 -9.70 6.80
CA ILE A 151 -7.46 -9.62 8.27
C ILE A 151 -8.81 -10.03 8.88
N CYS A 152 -9.92 -9.60 8.27
CA CYS A 152 -11.27 -9.85 8.74
C CYS A 152 -11.87 -11.16 8.23
N GLN A 153 -11.06 -12.16 7.84
CA GLN A 153 -11.59 -13.51 7.64
C GLN A 153 -12.14 -14.03 8.97
N VAL A 154 -13.44 -13.82 9.14
CA VAL A 154 -14.25 -14.27 10.27
C VAL A 154 -14.00 -15.78 10.43
N PRO A 155 -13.77 -16.27 11.66
CA PRO A 155 -13.56 -17.70 11.88
C PRO A 155 -14.69 -18.49 11.22
N VAL A 156 -14.32 -19.50 10.44
CA VAL A 156 -15.26 -20.35 9.69
C VAL A 156 -16.30 -20.90 10.65
N LYS A 157 -17.57 -20.56 10.41
CA LYS A 157 -18.69 -21.11 11.19
C LYS A 157 -18.85 -22.57 10.80
N HIS A 158 -18.59 -23.47 11.73
CA HIS A 158 -18.83 -24.90 11.54
C HIS A 158 -20.33 -25.15 11.62
N VAL A 159 -20.90 -25.74 10.57
CA VAL A 159 -22.31 -26.15 10.55
C VAL A 159 -22.38 -27.66 10.68
N TYR A 160 -23.11 -28.12 11.68
CA TYR A 160 -23.27 -29.54 11.96
C TYR A 160 -24.59 -30.06 11.41
N ARG A 161 -24.56 -31.25 10.79
CA ARG A 161 -25.76 -32.02 10.46
C ARG A 161 -25.66 -33.40 11.08
N VAL A 162 -26.77 -33.81 11.70
CA VAL A 162 -26.94 -35.17 12.21
C VAL A 162 -27.67 -35.96 11.15
N LEU A 163 -27.04 -37.02 10.66
CA LEU A 163 -27.65 -37.95 9.71
C LEU A 163 -27.94 -39.27 10.40
N GLN A 164 -29.10 -39.84 10.09
CA GLN A 164 -29.55 -41.13 10.58
C GLN A 164 -29.92 -41.99 9.39
N CYS A 165 -29.29 -43.17 9.30
CA CYS A 165 -29.55 -44.18 8.28
C CYS A 165 -29.55 -45.57 8.93
N GLN A 166 -30.05 -46.58 8.21
CA GLN A 166 -29.89 -47.99 8.59
C GLN A 166 -28.45 -48.45 8.28
N GLU A 167 -27.99 -49.56 8.88
CA GLU A 167 -26.60 -50.04 8.73
C GLU A 167 -26.29 -50.38 7.28
N GLU A 168 -27.24 -51.01 6.58
CA GLU A 168 -27.16 -51.38 5.17
C GLU A 168 -27.10 -50.19 4.19
N GLU A 169 -27.47 -48.98 4.63
CA GLU A 169 -27.53 -47.77 3.80
C GLU A 169 -26.34 -46.82 4.02
N LEU A 170 -25.44 -47.13 4.97
CA LEU A 170 -24.37 -46.22 5.40
C LEU A 170 -23.43 -45.84 4.25
N THR A 171 -22.96 -46.82 3.47
CA THR A 171 -22.02 -46.60 2.36
C THR A 171 -22.64 -45.72 1.27
N GLN A 172 -23.91 -45.97 0.94
CA GLN A 172 -24.64 -45.17 -0.05
C GLN A 172 -24.77 -43.73 0.44
N MET A 173 -25.21 -43.52 1.68
CA MET A 173 -25.34 -42.20 2.29
C MET A 173 -24.03 -41.40 2.23
N VAL A 174 -22.90 -42.01 2.61
CA VAL A 174 -21.57 -41.39 2.55
C VAL A 174 -21.19 -40.98 1.14
N SER A 175 -21.41 -41.89 0.17
CA SER A 175 -20.97 -41.72 -1.21
C SER A 175 -21.74 -40.63 -1.98
N THR A 176 -22.98 -40.36 -1.57
CA THR A 176 -23.85 -39.36 -2.22
C THR A 176 -23.85 -38.01 -1.51
N MET A 177 -23.01 -37.82 -0.49
CA MET A 177 -22.93 -36.52 0.18
C MET A 177 -22.42 -35.44 -0.76
N SER A 178 -22.95 -34.23 -0.58
CA SER A 178 -22.50 -33.05 -1.32
C SER A 178 -21.05 -32.69 -0.96
N ASP A 179 -20.32 -32.13 -1.93
CA ASP A 179 -18.94 -31.69 -1.73
C ASP A 179 -18.83 -30.69 -0.57
N GLY A 180 -17.86 -30.92 0.33
CA GLY A 180 -17.55 -30.02 1.45
C GLY A 180 -17.99 -30.49 2.85
N TRP A 181 -18.68 -31.62 2.97
CA TRP A 181 -19.03 -32.23 4.26
C TRP A 181 -17.97 -33.23 4.73
N LYS A 182 -17.54 -33.14 5.99
CA LYS A 182 -16.63 -34.12 6.62
C LYS A 182 -17.35 -34.90 7.73
N PHE A 183 -16.97 -36.16 7.86
CA PHE A 183 -17.36 -36.99 8.99
C PHE A 183 -16.65 -36.54 10.26
N GLU A 184 -17.38 -36.36 11.36
CA GLU A 184 -16.80 -36.16 12.69
C GLU A 184 -16.99 -37.37 13.62
N GLN A 185 -18.18 -37.99 13.62
CA GLN A 185 -18.51 -39.11 14.49
C GLN A 185 -19.60 -39.99 13.86
N VAL A 186 -19.58 -41.30 14.15
CA VAL A 186 -20.61 -42.30 13.77
C VAL A 186 -21.27 -42.90 15.02
#